data_AF-A0A9D1F023-F1
#
_entry.id   AF-A0A9D1F023-F1
#
_cell.length_a   1.000
_cell.length_b   1.000
_cell.length_c   1.000
_cell.angle_alpha   90.00
_cell.angle_beta   90.00
_cell.angle_gamma   90.00
#
_symmetry.space_group_name_H-M   'P 1'
#
loop_
_entity.id
_entity.type
_entity.pdbx_description
1 polymer ?
#
loop_
_entity_poly.entity_id
_entity_poly.type
_entity_poly.pdbx_seq_one_letter_code
_entity_poly.pdbx_strand_id
1 'polypeptide(L)'
;DQIRVLDETKLLETLKAYDSVFLYQKAGYVLEHFKDKFMLTDSFFEECKSRLTNQIKYFLQDEYKDIEFNSKWKLMAPKNLKSRLNGGY
;
A
#
# COMPACT_ATOMS: atom_id res chain seq x y z
N ASP A 1 -0.02 15.12 20.92
CA ASP A 1 -0.79 14.18 20.12
C ASP A 1 -1.30 14.90 18.88
N GLN A 2 -0.66 14.73 17.72
CA GLN A 2 -1.14 15.34 16.46
C GLN A 2 -1.79 14.23 15.64
N ILE A 3 -3.10 14.11 15.75
CA ILE A 3 -3.91 13.23 14.91
C ILE A 3 -3.84 13.80 13.48
N ARG A 4 -3.08 13.14 12.60
CA ARG A 4 -3.00 13.48 11.18
C ARG A 4 -4.00 12.61 10.43
N VAL A 5 -5.25 13.05 10.36
CA VAL A 5 -6.26 12.41 9.52
C VAL A 5 -5.91 12.67 8.06
N LEU A 6 -5.88 11.62 7.25
CA LEU A 6 -5.62 11.72 5.82
C LEU A 6 -6.97 11.72 5.07
N ASP A 7 -7.09 12.57 4.06
CA ASP A 7 -8.32 12.75 3.29
C ASP A 7 -8.47 11.60 2.28
N GLU A 8 -9.32 10.62 2.61
CA GLU A 8 -9.55 9.43 1.79
C GLU A 8 -10.08 9.76 0.40
N THR A 9 -10.91 10.80 0.29
CA THR A 9 -11.46 11.23 -0.99
C THR A 9 -10.35 11.69 -1.92
N LYS A 10 -9.46 12.57 -1.43
CA LYS A 10 -8.32 13.04 -2.24
C LYS A 10 -7.36 11.91 -2.61
N LEU A 11 -7.12 10.95 -1.72
CA LEU A 11 -6.29 9.78 -2.01
C LEU A 11 -6.91 8.96 -3.15
N LEU A 12 -8.21 8.65 -3.05
CA LEU A 12 -8.91 7.89 -4.08
C LEU A 12 -8.95 8.64 -5.41
N GLU A 13 -9.21 9.95 -5.40
CA GLU A 13 -9.15 10.77 -6.62
C GLU A 13 -7.77 10.74 -7.26
N THR A 14 -6.71 10.85 -6.45
CA THR A 14 -5.33 10.75 -6.93
C THR A 14 -5.06 9.38 -7.55
N LEU A 15 -5.40 8.29 -6.84
CA LEU A 15 -5.21 6.94 -7.35
C LEU A 15 -6.01 6.68 -8.64
N LYS A 16 -7.24 7.20 -8.72
CA LYS A 16 -8.11 7.12 -9.90
C LYS A 16 -7.55 7.92 -11.09
N ALA A 17 -6.89 9.05 -10.85
CA ALA A 17 -6.27 9.83 -11.92
C ALA A 17 -5.11 9.09 -12.62
N TYR A 18 -4.37 8.23 -11.90
CA TYR A 18 -3.33 7.38 -12.48
C TYR A 18 -3.86 6.06 -13.05
N ASP A 19 -4.99 5.58 -12.53
CA ASP A 19 -5.67 4.31 -12.86
C ASP A 19 -4.73 3.11 -13.06
N SER A 20 -3.71 3.03 -12.21
CA SER A 20 -2.65 2.02 -12.33
C SER A 20 -2.82 0.94 -11.28
N VAL A 21 -3.08 -0.30 -11.72
CA VAL A 21 -3.16 -1.48 -10.84
C VAL A 21 -1.95 -1.55 -9.90
N PHE A 22 -0.74 -1.31 -10.42
CA PHE A 22 0.48 -1.34 -9.63
C PHE A 22 0.51 -0.27 -8.54
N LEU A 23 0.00 0.93 -8.84
CA LEU A 23 -0.10 1.99 -7.85
C LEU A 23 -1.08 1.61 -6.74
N TYR A 24 -2.25 1.06 -7.08
CA TYR A 24 -3.19 0.55 -6.07
C TYR A 24 -2.57 -0.55 -5.20
N GLN A 25 -1.79 -1.48 -5.77
CA GLN A 25 -1.09 -2.53 -5.02
C GLN A 25 -0.10 -1.94 -4.01
N LYS A 26 0.76 -1.02 -4.46
CA LYS A 26 1.80 -0.41 -3.64
C LYS A 26 1.23 0.54 -2.59
N ALA A 27 0.36 1.46 -3.01
CA ALA A 27 -0.25 2.44 -2.13
C ALA A 27 -1.12 1.74 -1.09
N GLY A 28 -1.95 0.78 -1.50
CA GLY A 28 -2.76 -0.01 -0.58
C GLY A 28 -1.93 -0.75 0.46
N TYR A 29 -0.87 -1.44 0.03
CA TYR A 29 0.06 -2.12 0.95
C TYR A 29 0.69 -1.15 1.96
N VAL A 30 1.20 0.00 1.51
CA VAL A 30 1.83 1.01 2.40
C VAL A 30 0.79 1.62 3.34
N LEU A 31 -0.34 2.08 2.81
CA LEU A 31 -1.37 2.76 3.59
C LEU A 31 -2.02 1.83 4.61
N GLU A 32 -2.17 0.53 4.32
CA GLU A 32 -2.72 -0.47 5.26
C GLU A 32 -1.79 -0.62 6.49
N HIS A 33 -0.46 -0.50 6.33
CA HIS A 33 0.50 -0.50 7.45
C HIS A 33 0.39 0.74 8.35
N PHE A 34 -0.22 1.81 7.86
CA PHE A 34 -0.43 3.06 8.57
C PHE A 34 -1.92 3.37 8.79
N LYS A 35 -2.79 2.37 8.64
CA LYS A 35 -4.24 2.51 8.77
C LYS A 35 -4.62 3.25 10.05
N ASP A 36 -4.17 2.78 11.21
CA ASP A 36 -4.47 3.39 12.51
C ASP A 36 -3.89 4.80 12.66
N LYS A 37 -2.72 5.04 12.06
CA LYS A 37 -2.03 6.33 12.15
C LYS A 37 -2.75 7.43 11.36
N PHE A 38 -3.35 7.08 10.23
CA PHE A 38 -4.03 8.01 9.32
C PHE A 38 -5.56 7.95 9.40
N MET A 39 -6.10 7.09 10.27
CA MET A 39 -7.53 6.83 10.43
C MET A 39 -8.22 6.40 9.12
N LEU A 40 -7.54 5.55 8.35
CA LEU A 40 -8.08 5.02 7.09
C LEU A 40 -9.11 3.92 7.39
N THR A 41 -10.19 3.93 6.64
CA THR A 41 -11.33 3.02 6.77
C THR A 41 -11.11 1.76 5.95
N ASP A 42 -11.79 0.67 6.34
CA ASP A 42 -11.80 -0.55 5.52
C ASP A 42 -12.42 -0.30 4.14
N SER A 43 -13.41 0.57 4.05
CA SER A 43 -14.07 0.94 2.79
C SER A 43 -13.09 1.54 1.77
N PHE A 44 -12.16 2.39 2.21
CA PHE A 44 -11.09 2.91 1.36
C PHE A 44 -10.25 1.78 0.76
N PHE A 45 -9.86 0.79 1.57
CA PHE A 45 -9.07 -0.35 1.10
C PHE A 45 -9.87 -1.31 0.23
N GLU A 46 -11.18 -1.46 0.45
CA GLU A 46 -12.08 -2.24 -0.40
C GLU A 46 -12.19 -1.62 -1.81
N GLU A 47 -12.36 -0.30 -1.91
CA GLU A 47 -12.33 0.41 -3.20
C GLU A 47 -10.97 0.21 -3.89
N CYS A 48 -9.85 0.34 -3.17
CA CYS A 48 -8.53 0.05 -3.74
C CYS A 48 -8.42 -1.41 -4.23
N LYS A 49 -8.92 -2.38 -3.45
CA LYS A 49 -8.90 -3.82 -3.78
C LYS A 49 -9.76 -4.13 -5.00
N SER A 50 -10.85 -3.39 -5.23
CA SER A 50 -11.71 -3.56 -6.41
C SER A 50 -10.98 -3.30 -7.74
N ARG A 51 -9.88 -2.53 -7.72
CA ARG A 51 -9.04 -2.21 -8.88
C ARG A 51 -7.96 -3.25 -9.15
N LEU A 52 -7.79 -4.23 -8.26
CA LEU A 52 -6.72 -5.22 -8.38
C LEU A 52 -7.07 -6.30 -9.41
N THR A 53 -6.09 -6.67 -10.21
CA THR A 53 -6.15 -7.82 -11.13
C THR A 53 -5.37 -8.99 -10.55
N ASN A 54 -5.22 -10.11 -11.27
CA ASN A 54 -4.39 -11.24 -10.83
C ASN A 54 -2.88 -11.03 -11.05
N GLN A 55 -2.48 -9.85 -11.52
CA GLN A 55 -1.07 -9.52 -11.72
C GLN A 55 -0.33 -9.43 -10.38
N ILE A 56 0.77 -10.16 -10.26
CA ILE A 56 1.68 -10.08 -9.12
C ILE A 56 2.87 -9.20 -9.51
N LYS A 57 3.19 -8.22 -8.66
CA LYS A 57 4.32 -7.30 -8.88
C LYS A 57 5.26 -7.32 -7.68
N TYR A 58 6.48 -6.83 -7.89
CA TYR A 58 7.44 -6.61 -6.82
C TYR A 58 7.32 -5.19 -6.28
N PHE A 59 7.37 -5.04 -4.96
CA PHE A 59 7.36 -3.75 -4.30
C PHE A 59 8.61 -2.93 -4.65
N LEU A 60 9.77 -3.57 -4.71
CA LEU A 60 11.06 -2.99 -5.12
C LEU A 60 11.65 -3.87 -6.23
N GLN A 61 12.23 -3.27 -7.27
CA GLN A 61 12.72 -4.02 -8.43
C GLN A 61 14.03 -4.78 -8.18
N ASP A 62 14.88 -4.27 -7.28
CA ASP A 62 16.25 -4.79 -7.09
C ASP A 62 16.45 -5.49 -5.73
N GLU A 63 15.38 -5.69 -4.95
CA GLU A 63 15.47 -6.22 -3.59
C GLU A 63 14.68 -7.53 -3.44
N TYR A 64 15.43 -8.64 -3.38
CA TYR A 64 14.88 -10.00 -3.27
C TYR A 64 15.06 -10.65 -1.89
N LYS A 65 15.77 -9.98 -0.97
CA LYS A 65 15.94 -10.45 0.42
C LYS A 65 14.76 -10.01 1.26
N ASP A 66 14.30 -10.91 2.14
CA ASP A 66 13.22 -10.64 3.10
C ASP A 66 11.91 -10.13 2.46
N ILE A 67 11.62 -10.56 1.24
CA ILE A 67 10.33 -10.36 0.58
C ILE A 67 9.43 -11.58 0.79
N GLU A 68 8.14 -11.33 0.93
CA GLU A 68 7.09 -12.34 1.00
C GLU A 68 5.91 -11.96 0.11
N PHE A 69 5.16 -12.97 -0.31
CA PHE A 69 3.94 -12.74 -1.09
C PHE A 69 2.82 -12.25 -0.18
N ASN A 70 2.46 -10.97 -0.32
CA ASN A 70 1.27 -10.43 0.29
C ASN A 70 0.06 -10.71 -0.60
N SER A 71 -0.76 -11.70 -0.20
CA SER A 71 -1.94 -12.11 -0.96
C SER A 71 -3.03 -11.04 -1.02
N LYS A 72 -3.17 -10.19 0.01
CA LYS A 72 -4.18 -9.11 0.06
C LYS A 72 -3.95 -8.08 -1.04
N TRP A 73 -2.70 -7.74 -1.31
CA TRP A 73 -2.31 -6.74 -2.30
C TRP A 73 -1.70 -7.34 -3.57
N LYS A 74 -1.62 -8.67 -3.66
CA LYS A 74 -1.03 -9.44 -4.77
C LYS A 74 0.37 -8.91 -5.12
N LEU A 75 1.20 -8.76 -4.10
CA LEU A 75 2.47 -8.03 -4.18
C LEU A 75 3.56 -8.80 -3.44
N MET A 76 4.71 -9.02 -4.09
CA MET A 76 5.93 -9.45 -3.41
C MET A 76 6.50 -8.24 -2.66
N ALA A 77 6.40 -8.24 -1.33
CA ALA A 77 6.66 -7.08 -0.49
C ALA A 77 7.55 -7.45 0.71
N PRO A 78 8.28 -6.51 1.31
CA PRO A 78 9.15 -6.80 2.45
C PRO A 78 8.33 -7.31 3.65
N LYS A 79 8.86 -8.28 4.41
CA LYS A 79 8.22 -8.78 5.64
C LYS A 79 8.01 -7.67 6.67
N ASN A 80 8.92 -6.71 6.70
CA ASN A 80 8.89 -5.61 7.66
C ASN A 80 9.08 -4.26 6.94
N LEU A 81 7.98 -3.64 6.54
CA LEU A 81 8.00 -2.34 5.86
C LEU A 81 8.61 -1.24 6.75
N LYS A 82 8.37 -1.26 8.07
CA LYS A 82 8.81 -0.21 8.99
C LYS A 82 10.33 -0.21 9.17
N SER A 83 10.97 -1.38 9.19
CA SER A 83 12.44 -1.46 9.27
C SER A 83 13.13 -0.87 8.03
N ARG A 84 12.43 -0.83 6.88
CA ARG A 84 12.92 -0.22 5.64
C ARG A 84 12.75 1.30 5.63
N LEU A 85 11.63 1.81 6.16
CA LEU A 85 11.34 3.26 6.18
C LEU A 85 12.23 4.06 7.13
N ASN A 86 12.78 3.42 8.17
CA ASN A 86 13.68 4.05 9.13
C ASN A 86 15.17 3.99 8.72
N GLY A 87 15.48 3.63 7.47
CA GLY A 87 16.86 3.66 6.96
C GLY A 87 17.76 2.54 7.51
N GLY A 88 17.22 1.35 7.76
CA GLY A 88 18.01 0.22 8.27
C GLY A 88 19.05 -0.29 7.27
N TYR A 89 20.28 0.20 7.40
CA TYR A 89 21.50 -0.58 7.16
C TYR A 89 21.77 -1.51 8.34
#